data_AF-A0A661KXP6-F1
#
_entry.id   AF-A0A661KXP6-F1
#
_cell.length_a   1.000
_cell.length_b   1.000
_cell.length_c   1.000
_cell.angle_alpha   90.00
_cell.angle_beta   90.00
_cell.angle_gamma   90.00
#
_symmetry.space_group_name_H-M   'P 1'
#
loop_
_entity.id
_entity.type
_entity.pdbx_description
1 polymer ?
#
loop_
_entity_poly.entity_id
_entity_poly.type
_entity_poly.pdbx_seq_one_letter_code
_entity_poly.pdbx_strand_id
1 'polypeptide(L)'
;MGDSADYSAPIEIAEDIFWVGSIIPDDPFQCHSYFISHEDESVLVDPGSLITFQETIKKISQIAELRNIKYLICHHQDPDITACIRELEELIPRKDKFIVTHWRSKTLLKHYNWKTDFWLINEHNWELTLRGKRERKLWFVFTPYAHFAGAFCTFDLKTRTLFSSDIFGGFTEKFSLFAEDKGYFDSVKLFHEHYMPGKDVLNNALLEIERLAPELIAPQHGSIIRKDLVRPMIEMLKELDCGLFIFGGDTDLQRLSKIKAILKGILHNLALDVRLKDALKHIKSLMAHLIDLDELLILAYPPKHEEKKLLLFSTDPRHPFLVISKEDSIKFDQLLNLVSNAKNFSFEKPVEMPVLGYQHKKALIFPLQDRQQQIIGYGIIILKDGIASRERGYGEAFNKFAVLISSALERELSIIAAEQEKERFYKMAIIDPLTGLYNRFYLSTVVEEEFYKAKRYNYPLSVVMVDIDHFKRINDEHGHLVGDFVLKEMGGIVKNAIRKGDIPIRYGGEEILVVLPFSRKKEGYIVAERIKKEVEKKDFEVFGVKVKLTISAGVASLKNEGSLNELIEKADQNLYMAKKRGRNKVV
;
A
#
# COMPACT_ATOMS: atom_id res chain seq x y z
N MET A 1 -24.92 -11.75 10.97
CA MET A 1 -26.11 -11.54 10.11
C MET A 1 -25.88 -10.21 9.43
N GLY A 2 -25.63 -10.22 8.12
CA GLY A 2 -25.38 -8.97 7.37
C GLY A 2 -26.64 -8.10 7.32
N ASP A 3 -26.43 -6.78 7.35
CA ASP A 3 -27.45 -5.73 7.38
C ASP A 3 -28.52 -5.89 6.29
N SER A 4 -29.65 -6.47 6.67
CA SER A 4 -30.92 -6.39 5.96
C SER A 4 -32.01 -5.77 6.85
N ALA A 5 -31.60 -4.99 7.86
CA ALA A 5 -32.52 -4.35 8.78
C ALA A 5 -33.07 -3.06 8.16
N ASP A 6 -34.40 -2.90 8.17
CA ASP A 6 -35.04 -1.64 7.81
C ASP A 6 -34.85 -0.63 8.95
N TYR A 7 -33.90 0.28 8.76
CA TYR A 7 -33.58 1.33 9.72
C TYR A 7 -34.63 2.45 9.80
N SER A 8 -35.72 2.39 9.03
CA SER A 8 -36.85 3.32 9.16
C SER A 8 -37.87 2.90 10.24
N ALA A 9 -37.80 1.66 10.71
CA ALA A 9 -38.59 1.14 11.82
C ALA A 9 -37.81 1.20 13.15
N PRO A 10 -38.49 1.15 14.31
CA PRO A 10 -37.83 0.88 15.58
C PRO A 10 -37.22 -0.53 15.57
N ILE A 11 -36.03 -0.68 16.16
CA ILE A 11 -35.32 -1.96 16.23
C ILE A 11 -35.22 -2.38 17.69
N GLU A 12 -35.80 -3.52 18.05
CA GLU A 12 -35.66 -4.09 19.40
C GLU A 12 -34.23 -4.64 19.60
N ILE A 13 -33.51 -4.11 20.59
CA ILE A 13 -32.12 -4.47 20.88
C ILE A 13 -31.99 -5.37 22.11
N ALA A 14 -32.98 -5.33 23.00
CA ALA A 14 -33.18 -6.21 24.15
C ALA A 14 -34.67 -6.18 24.55
N GLU A 15 -35.11 -7.05 25.46
CA GLU A 15 -36.52 -7.16 25.86
C GLU A 15 -37.13 -5.80 26.28
N ASP A 16 -38.11 -5.34 25.51
CA ASP A 16 -38.79 -4.05 25.64
C ASP A 16 -37.85 -2.82 25.54
N ILE A 17 -36.66 -2.96 24.94
CA ILE A 17 -35.71 -1.87 24.67
C ILE A 17 -35.51 -1.74 23.17
N PHE A 18 -35.78 -0.54 22.65
CA PHE A 18 -35.76 -0.26 21.22
C PHE A 18 -34.75 0.84 20.90
N TRP A 19 -33.99 0.65 19.83
CA TRP A 19 -33.31 1.75 19.15
C TRP A 19 -34.32 2.54 18.33
N VAL A 20 -34.40 3.84 18.60
CA VAL A 20 -35.31 4.81 17.96
C VAL A 20 -34.55 6.01 17.39
N GLY A 21 -33.24 5.86 17.16
CA GLY A 21 -32.41 6.86 16.47
C GLY A 21 -32.67 6.90 14.96
N SER A 22 -31.89 7.71 14.24
CA SER A 22 -31.98 7.82 12.78
C SER A 22 -30.59 7.91 12.16
N ILE A 23 -30.46 7.49 10.90
CA ILE A 23 -29.22 7.63 10.14
C ILE A 23 -29.17 9.03 9.54
N ILE A 24 -28.15 9.80 9.89
CA ILE A 24 -27.85 11.07 9.24
C ILE A 24 -26.89 10.78 8.06
N PRO A 25 -27.28 11.04 6.79
CA PRO A 25 -26.40 10.76 5.65
C PRO A 25 -25.07 11.51 5.75
N ASP A 26 -23.98 10.84 5.41
CA ASP A 26 -22.61 11.38 5.37
C ASP A 26 -22.07 11.93 6.72
N ASP A 27 -22.70 11.59 7.85
CA ASP A 27 -22.25 11.99 9.17
C ASP A 27 -21.47 10.84 9.85
N PRO A 28 -20.16 10.97 10.12
CA PRO A 28 -19.41 9.95 10.84
C PRO A 28 -19.73 9.91 12.34
N PHE A 29 -20.51 10.87 12.85
CA PHE A 29 -20.85 11.04 14.26
C PHE A 29 -22.37 10.86 14.48
N GLN A 30 -22.80 9.62 14.29
CA GLN A 30 -24.21 9.24 14.45
C GLN A 30 -24.63 9.35 15.92
N CYS A 31 -25.82 9.90 16.16
CA CYS A 31 -26.40 10.05 17.49
C CYS A 31 -27.59 9.11 17.63
N HIS A 32 -27.61 8.33 18.70
CA HIS A 32 -28.65 7.36 18.97
C HIS A 32 -29.68 7.91 19.95
N SER A 33 -30.84 7.27 20.01
CA SER A 33 -31.80 7.45 21.09
C SER A 33 -32.43 6.09 21.34
N TYR A 34 -32.69 5.79 22.60
CA TYR A 34 -33.23 4.49 22.99
C TYR A 34 -34.53 4.64 23.76
N PHE A 35 -35.46 3.73 23.51
CA PHE A 35 -36.77 3.73 24.15
C PHE A 35 -36.98 2.45 24.95
N ILE A 36 -37.25 2.61 26.24
CA ILE A 36 -37.62 1.53 27.15
C ILE A 36 -39.14 1.55 27.28
N SER A 37 -39.81 0.57 26.68
CA SER A 37 -41.27 0.42 26.78
C SER A 37 -41.63 -0.18 28.13
N HIS A 38 -42.43 0.53 28.92
CA HIS A 38 -42.86 0.08 30.24
C HIS A 38 -44.20 0.68 30.65
N GLU A 39 -45.29 0.22 30.03
CA GLU A 39 -46.66 0.67 30.33
C GLU A 39 -46.74 2.22 30.35
N ASP A 40 -47.28 2.83 31.42
CA ASP A 40 -47.39 4.30 31.60
C ASP A 40 -46.13 4.95 32.23
N GLU A 41 -45.06 4.19 32.43
CA GLU A 41 -43.78 4.69 32.97
C GLU A 41 -42.62 4.42 31.99
N SER A 42 -42.88 4.56 30.69
CA SER A 42 -41.87 4.37 29.64
C SER A 42 -40.80 5.45 29.68
N VAL A 43 -39.61 5.11 29.18
CA VAL A 43 -38.40 5.94 29.29
C VAL A 43 -37.81 6.22 27.91
N LEU A 44 -37.52 7.48 27.63
CA LEU A 44 -36.70 7.87 26.48
C LEU A 44 -35.30 8.24 26.99
N VAL A 45 -34.29 7.54 26.48
CA VAL A 45 -32.88 7.69 26.85
C VAL A 45 -32.17 8.47 25.75
N ASP A 46 -31.48 9.52 26.18
CA ASP A 46 -30.78 10.50 25.34
C ASP A 46 -31.64 10.95 24.14
N PRO A 47 -32.67 11.79 24.41
CA PRO A 47 -33.75 12.07 23.46
C PRO A 47 -33.33 12.65 22.10
N GLY A 48 -32.14 13.23 22.02
CA GLY A 48 -31.52 13.60 20.77
C GLY A 48 -31.57 15.09 20.46
N SER A 49 -31.26 15.41 19.20
CA SER A 49 -31.33 16.77 18.66
C SER A 49 -32.56 16.99 17.78
N LEU A 50 -32.78 18.23 17.37
CA LEU A 50 -33.84 18.58 16.41
C LEU A 50 -33.64 17.96 15.02
N ILE A 51 -32.42 17.53 14.70
CA ILE A 51 -32.10 16.89 13.42
C ILE A 51 -32.81 15.53 13.32
N THR A 52 -32.82 14.77 14.41
CA THR A 52 -33.33 13.38 14.45
C THR A 52 -34.74 13.29 15.03
N PHE A 53 -35.21 14.34 15.69
CA PHE A 53 -36.47 14.40 16.45
C PHE A 53 -37.69 13.80 15.73
N GLN A 54 -37.94 14.19 14.47
CA GLN A 54 -39.13 13.74 13.74
C GLN A 54 -39.16 12.21 13.55
N GLU A 55 -38.01 11.62 13.20
CA GLU A 55 -37.93 10.17 12.99
C GLU A 55 -38.00 9.43 14.33
N THR A 56 -37.37 9.96 15.38
CA THR A 56 -37.44 9.40 16.73
C THR A 56 -38.88 9.33 17.25
N ILE A 57 -39.66 10.40 17.10
CA ILE A 57 -41.08 10.42 17.50
C ILE A 57 -41.91 9.43 16.68
N LYS A 58 -41.69 9.39 15.37
CA LYS A 58 -42.38 8.47 14.46
C LYS A 58 -42.12 7.01 14.83
N LYS A 59 -40.89 6.67 15.22
CA LYS A 59 -40.53 5.33 15.68
C LYS A 59 -41.14 5.00 17.05
N ILE A 60 -41.09 5.92 18.00
CA ILE A 60 -41.72 5.71 19.32
C ILE A 60 -43.23 5.48 19.18
N SER A 61 -43.90 6.24 18.31
CA SER A 61 -45.34 6.12 18.06
C SER A 61 -45.76 4.77 17.47
N GLN A 62 -44.81 3.99 16.91
CA GLN A 62 -45.05 2.61 16.46
C GLN A 62 -44.98 1.59 17.62
N ILE A 63 -44.35 1.96 18.74
CA ILE A 63 -44.14 1.11 19.91
C ILE A 63 -45.18 1.40 21.00
N ALA A 64 -45.41 2.68 21.30
CA ALA A 64 -46.24 3.12 22.42
C ALA A 64 -46.88 4.50 22.16
N GLU A 65 -47.93 4.82 22.92
CA GLU A 65 -48.49 6.17 22.93
C GLU A 65 -47.52 7.15 23.61
N LEU A 66 -47.35 8.36 23.06
CA LEU A 66 -46.42 9.36 23.63
C LEU A 66 -46.75 9.74 25.08
N ARG A 67 -48.01 9.62 25.51
CA ARG A 67 -48.42 9.85 26.91
C ARG A 67 -47.71 8.91 27.90
N ASN A 68 -47.29 7.73 27.44
CA ASN A 68 -46.64 6.73 28.26
C ASN A 68 -45.21 7.12 28.65
N ILE A 69 -44.61 8.11 27.98
CA ILE A 69 -43.25 8.59 28.29
C ILE A 69 -43.29 9.41 29.57
N LYS A 70 -42.86 8.81 30.68
CA LYS A 70 -42.78 9.48 31.98
C LYS A 70 -41.40 10.06 32.25
N TYR A 71 -40.35 9.38 31.80
CA TYR A 71 -38.97 9.75 32.13
C TYR A 71 -38.16 10.04 30.85
N LEU A 72 -37.49 11.19 30.84
CA LEU A 72 -36.54 11.60 29.82
C LEU A 72 -35.14 11.58 30.44
N ILE A 73 -34.36 10.53 30.20
CA ILE A 73 -33.00 10.40 30.74
C ILE A 73 -32.04 11.19 29.87
N CYS A 74 -31.33 12.14 30.48
CA CYS A 74 -30.29 12.93 29.84
C CYS A 74 -28.97 12.69 30.59
N HIS A 75 -28.08 11.89 30.00
CA HIS A 75 -26.83 11.49 30.64
C HIS A 75 -25.87 12.68 30.88
N HIS A 76 -25.89 13.68 30.01
CA HIS A 76 -25.24 14.98 30.21
C HIS A 76 -26.01 16.09 29.47
N GLN A 77 -25.45 17.30 29.44
CA GLN A 77 -26.12 18.50 28.95
C GLN A 77 -26.00 18.75 27.44
N ASP A 78 -25.27 17.93 26.70
CA ASP A 78 -24.83 18.35 25.37
C ASP A 78 -26.02 18.44 24.39
N PRO A 79 -25.91 19.29 23.35
CA PRO A 79 -27.05 19.57 22.47
C PRO A 79 -27.52 18.36 21.66
N ASP A 80 -26.63 17.43 21.36
CA ASP A 80 -26.94 16.18 20.68
C ASP A 80 -27.82 15.24 21.51
N ILE A 81 -27.87 15.42 22.85
CA ILE A 81 -28.77 14.70 23.76
C ILE A 81 -30.04 15.50 24.07
N THR A 82 -29.91 16.81 24.29
CA THR A 82 -30.96 17.59 24.97
C THR A 82 -31.70 18.60 24.10
N ALA A 83 -31.24 18.87 22.87
CA ALA A 83 -31.77 19.98 22.09
C ALA A 83 -33.25 19.81 21.66
N CYS A 84 -33.78 18.59 21.58
CA CYS A 84 -35.18 18.34 21.22
C CYS A 84 -36.15 18.28 22.43
N ILE A 85 -35.64 18.45 23.66
CA ILE A 85 -36.46 18.24 24.87
C ILE A 85 -37.59 19.25 24.97
N ARG A 86 -37.41 20.48 24.46
CA ARG A 86 -38.47 21.50 24.53
C ARG A 86 -39.68 21.10 23.68
N GLU A 87 -39.46 20.52 22.52
CA GLU A 87 -40.46 20.02 21.61
C GLU A 87 -41.13 18.76 22.19
N LEU A 88 -40.35 17.88 22.81
CA LEU A 88 -40.87 16.73 23.56
C LEU A 88 -41.78 17.16 24.72
N GLU A 89 -41.42 18.22 25.43
CA GLU A 89 -42.21 18.72 26.55
C GLU A 89 -43.62 19.13 26.12
N GLU A 90 -43.75 19.77 24.95
CA GLU A 90 -45.02 20.20 24.39
C GLU A 90 -45.81 19.03 23.80
N LEU A 91 -45.10 18.08 23.19
CA LEU A 91 -45.71 16.96 22.50
C LEU A 91 -46.23 15.87 23.45
N ILE A 92 -45.53 15.61 24.56
CA ILE A 92 -45.90 14.59 25.54
C ILE A 92 -47.02 15.13 26.46
N PRO A 93 -48.27 14.63 26.33
CA PRO A 93 -49.45 15.22 26.96
C PRO A 93 -49.62 14.76 28.42
N ARG A 94 -48.57 14.88 29.24
CA ARG A 94 -48.62 14.59 30.68
C ARG A 94 -47.89 15.66 31.50
N LYS A 95 -48.32 15.83 32.75
CA LYS A 95 -47.77 16.82 33.70
C LYS A 95 -46.74 16.22 34.65
N ASP A 96 -46.86 14.95 34.98
CA ASP A 96 -46.01 14.21 35.92
C ASP A 96 -44.80 13.53 35.22
N LYS A 97 -44.31 14.13 34.13
CA LYS A 97 -43.08 13.70 33.47
C LYS A 97 -41.86 14.33 34.14
N PHE A 98 -40.72 13.67 34.03
CA PHE A 98 -39.47 14.12 34.62
C PHE A 98 -38.31 14.09 33.64
N ILE A 99 -37.45 15.10 33.74
CA ILE A 99 -36.10 15.06 33.16
C ILE A 99 -35.18 14.42 34.20
N VAL A 100 -34.71 13.21 33.90
CA VAL A 100 -33.82 12.45 34.78
C VAL A 100 -32.38 12.80 34.44
N THR A 101 -31.66 13.40 35.37
CA THR A 101 -30.26 13.83 35.15
C THR A 101 -29.52 14.07 36.47
N HIS A 102 -28.24 14.43 36.39
CA HIS A 102 -27.44 14.83 37.54
C HIS A 102 -27.62 16.31 37.90
N TRP A 103 -27.46 16.69 39.17
CA TRP A 103 -27.64 18.08 39.61
C TRP A 103 -26.75 19.08 38.83
N ARG A 104 -25.54 18.67 38.43
CA ARG A 104 -24.64 19.49 37.61
C ARG A 104 -25.24 19.79 36.24
N SER A 105 -25.80 18.79 35.56
CA SER A 105 -26.48 18.98 34.28
C SER A 105 -27.69 19.90 34.43
N LYS A 106 -28.51 19.73 35.49
CA LYS A 106 -29.64 20.64 35.80
C LYS A 106 -29.22 22.11 35.86
N THR A 107 -28.03 22.42 36.38
CA THR A 107 -27.58 23.82 36.46
C THR A 107 -27.41 24.48 35.09
N LEU A 108 -27.12 23.70 34.05
CA LEU A 108 -26.98 24.18 32.67
C LEU A 108 -28.31 24.06 31.93
N LEU A 109 -28.98 22.92 32.10
CA LEU A 109 -30.19 22.60 31.39
C LEU A 109 -31.39 23.48 31.75
N LYS A 110 -31.44 24.04 32.96
CA LYS A 110 -32.45 25.05 33.35
C LYS A 110 -32.51 26.26 32.40
N HIS A 111 -31.42 26.55 31.66
CA HIS A 111 -31.35 27.68 30.74
C HIS A 111 -32.19 27.49 29.46
N TYR A 112 -32.66 26.27 29.17
CA TYR A 112 -33.68 26.03 28.15
C TYR A 112 -35.08 26.52 28.56
N ASN A 113 -35.26 26.96 29.81
CA ASN A 113 -36.51 27.51 30.34
C ASN A 113 -37.73 26.59 30.20
N TRP A 114 -37.50 25.28 30.37
CA TRP A 114 -38.56 24.29 30.39
C TRP A 114 -39.30 24.26 31.73
N LYS A 115 -40.51 23.69 31.73
CA LYS A 115 -41.43 23.62 32.88
C LYS A 115 -41.44 22.26 33.57
N THR A 116 -40.87 21.25 32.92
CA THR A 116 -40.81 19.87 33.38
C THR A 116 -39.89 19.76 34.59
N ASP A 117 -40.34 19.02 35.61
CA ASP A 117 -39.58 18.81 36.84
C ASP A 117 -38.36 17.90 36.61
N PHE A 118 -37.34 18.09 37.43
CA PHE A 118 -36.12 17.28 37.38
C PHE A 118 -36.17 16.15 38.40
N TRP A 119 -35.84 14.94 37.97
CA TRP A 119 -35.52 13.82 38.84
C TRP A 119 -34.00 13.73 38.97
N LEU A 120 -33.46 14.14 40.11
CA LEU A 120 -32.02 14.21 40.32
C LEU A 120 -31.46 12.89 40.82
N ILE A 121 -30.71 12.18 39.99
CA ILE A 121 -30.23 10.82 40.29
C ILE A 121 -29.43 10.74 41.61
N ASN A 122 -28.71 11.81 41.95
CA ASN A 122 -27.92 11.93 43.18
C ASN A 122 -28.76 12.15 44.46
N GLU A 123 -30.06 12.46 44.33
CA GLU A 123 -31.01 12.59 45.44
C GLU A 123 -31.88 11.33 45.59
N HIS A 124 -31.81 10.41 44.63
CA HIS A 124 -32.65 9.20 44.54
C HIS A 124 -31.82 7.91 44.63
N ASN A 125 -30.72 7.91 45.39
CA ASN A 125 -29.86 6.75 45.60
C ASN A 125 -29.36 6.08 44.32
N TRP A 126 -29.24 6.84 43.22
CA TRP A 126 -28.80 6.32 41.92
C TRP A 126 -29.68 5.20 41.37
N GLU A 127 -30.96 5.15 41.74
CA GLU A 127 -31.92 4.16 41.24
C GLU A 127 -33.20 4.84 40.75
N LEU A 128 -33.82 4.24 39.73
CA LEU A 128 -35.19 4.54 39.30
C LEU A 128 -35.97 3.23 39.17
N THR A 129 -37.08 3.12 39.91
CA THR A 129 -38.03 2.01 39.77
C THR A 129 -39.21 2.45 38.92
N LEU A 130 -39.37 1.82 37.76
CA LEU A 130 -40.54 1.97 36.89
C LEU A 130 -41.66 1.08 37.44
N ARG A 131 -42.82 1.67 37.63
CA ARG A 131 -44.02 1.01 38.16
C ARG A 131 -44.88 0.49 37.02
N GLY A 132 -45.43 -0.69 37.22
CA GLY A 132 -46.33 -1.37 36.28
C GLY A 132 -46.76 -2.71 36.87
N LYS A 133 -47.26 -3.64 36.04
CA LYS A 133 -47.60 -5.00 36.50
C LYS A 133 -46.41 -5.77 37.09
N ARG A 134 -45.19 -5.45 36.64
CA ARG A 134 -43.93 -5.95 37.20
C ARG A 134 -42.97 -4.76 37.29
N GLU A 135 -42.32 -4.59 38.43
CA GLU A 135 -41.34 -3.52 38.59
C GLU A 135 -40.13 -3.74 37.67
N ARG A 136 -39.63 -2.65 37.06
CA ARG A 136 -38.38 -2.63 36.31
C ARG A 136 -37.46 -1.60 36.95
N LYS A 137 -36.23 -2.00 37.27
CA LYS A 137 -35.25 -1.14 37.96
C LYS A 137 -34.15 -0.70 37.00
N LEU A 138 -33.86 0.58 37.03
CA LEU A 138 -32.72 1.21 36.36
C LEU A 138 -31.74 1.71 37.43
N TRP A 139 -30.47 1.42 37.23
CA TRP A 139 -29.38 1.87 38.09
C TRP A 139 -28.51 2.89 37.36
N PHE A 140 -28.16 3.99 38.01
CA PHE A 140 -27.33 5.03 37.44
C PHE A 140 -25.87 4.86 37.88
N VAL A 141 -24.97 4.76 36.92
CA VAL A 141 -23.53 4.63 37.16
C VAL A 141 -22.90 6.00 37.01
N PHE A 142 -22.38 6.56 38.09
CA PHE A 142 -21.75 7.87 38.01
C PHE A 142 -20.39 7.78 37.31
N THR A 143 -20.23 8.52 36.21
CA THR A 143 -19.02 8.52 35.37
C THR A 143 -18.46 9.95 35.27
N PRO A 144 -18.05 10.55 36.40
CA PRO A 144 -17.69 11.96 36.45
C PRO A 144 -16.53 12.26 35.51
N TYR A 145 -16.67 13.34 34.76
CA TYR A 145 -15.69 13.84 33.79
C TYR A 145 -15.52 12.95 32.56
N ALA A 146 -16.39 11.97 32.29
CA ALA A 146 -16.34 11.16 31.07
C ALA A 146 -17.53 11.48 30.13
N HIS A 147 -17.51 12.57 29.35
CA HIS A 147 -16.54 13.67 29.37
C HIS A 147 -16.96 14.89 30.23
N PHE A 148 -18.18 14.87 30.78
CA PHE A 148 -18.72 15.94 31.61
C PHE A 148 -18.67 15.62 33.11
N ALA A 149 -18.43 16.62 33.97
CA ALA A 149 -18.32 16.44 35.42
C ALA A 149 -19.57 15.82 36.09
N GLY A 150 -20.74 15.93 35.47
CA GLY A 150 -22.00 15.32 35.91
C GLY A 150 -22.46 14.14 35.06
N ALA A 151 -21.62 13.61 34.16
CA ALA A 151 -21.98 12.49 33.30
C ALA A 151 -22.26 11.21 34.12
N PHE A 152 -23.15 10.38 33.60
CA PHE A 152 -23.50 9.07 34.15
C PHE A 152 -23.94 8.14 33.02
N CYS A 153 -24.02 6.85 33.31
CA CYS A 153 -24.63 5.84 32.46
C CYS A 153 -25.89 5.27 33.13
N THR A 154 -26.78 4.64 32.36
CA THR A 154 -27.97 3.96 32.88
C THR A 154 -27.87 2.46 32.63
N PHE A 155 -28.03 1.65 33.67
CA PHE A 155 -28.01 0.19 33.59
C PHE A 155 -29.38 -0.39 33.90
N ASP A 156 -29.95 -1.11 32.95
CA ASP A 156 -31.23 -1.82 33.13
C ASP A 156 -31.01 -3.19 33.77
N LEU A 157 -31.54 -3.40 34.98
CA LEU A 157 -31.33 -4.65 35.72
C LEU A 157 -32.01 -5.85 35.06
N LYS A 158 -33.10 -5.62 34.32
CA LYS A 158 -33.89 -6.69 33.68
C LYS A 158 -33.10 -7.36 32.55
N THR A 159 -32.59 -6.56 31.62
CA THR A 159 -31.91 -7.04 30.40
C THR A 159 -30.39 -7.01 30.49
N ARG A 160 -29.84 -6.40 31.55
CA ARG A 160 -28.39 -6.13 31.70
C ARG A 160 -27.83 -5.27 30.57
N THR A 161 -28.67 -4.40 30.00
CA THR A 161 -28.29 -3.40 29.01
C THR A 161 -27.73 -2.16 29.70
N LEU A 162 -26.55 -1.74 29.30
CA LEU A 162 -25.95 -0.47 29.70
C LEU A 162 -26.14 0.55 28.59
N PHE A 163 -26.88 1.62 28.88
CA PHE A 163 -26.87 2.85 28.08
C PHE A 163 -25.67 3.68 28.53
N SER A 164 -24.59 3.64 27.75
CA SER A 164 -23.28 4.15 28.18
C SER A 164 -23.04 5.61 27.85
N SER A 165 -24.00 6.27 27.20
CA SER A 165 -23.83 7.64 26.69
C SER A 165 -22.57 7.70 25.81
N ASP A 166 -21.69 8.68 26.01
CA ASP A 166 -20.44 8.85 25.26
C ASP A 166 -19.44 7.71 25.43
N ILE A 167 -19.46 7.01 26.57
CA ILE A 167 -18.51 5.92 26.81
C ILE A 167 -18.86 4.79 25.85
N PHE A 168 -17.84 4.19 25.22
CA PHE A 168 -17.96 3.27 24.07
C PHE A 168 -18.48 3.91 22.77
N GLY A 169 -18.69 5.23 22.75
CA GLY A 169 -18.91 6.01 21.54
C GLY A 169 -17.76 5.93 20.55
N GLY A 170 -18.05 6.14 19.26
CA GLY A 170 -17.06 6.04 18.20
C GLY A 170 -17.46 6.77 16.93
N PHE A 171 -16.46 7.11 16.10
CA PHE A 171 -16.67 7.67 14.76
C PHE A 171 -16.71 6.57 13.71
N THR A 172 -17.77 6.47 12.92
CA THR A 172 -17.95 5.39 11.92
C THR A 172 -18.06 5.95 10.50
N GLU A 173 -17.16 5.54 9.59
CA GLU A 173 -17.24 5.97 8.16
C GLU A 173 -18.45 5.34 7.42
N LYS A 174 -18.90 4.17 7.88
CA LYS A 174 -20.11 3.49 7.40
C LYS A 174 -20.98 3.14 8.58
N PHE A 175 -22.26 3.44 8.48
CA PHE A 175 -23.23 3.09 9.52
C PHE A 175 -23.37 1.57 9.63
N SER A 176 -23.27 1.08 10.85
CA SER A 176 -23.73 -0.25 11.26
C SER A 176 -24.25 -0.12 12.68
N LEU A 177 -25.47 -0.57 12.94
CA LEU A 177 -26.07 -0.43 14.26
C LEU A 177 -25.37 -1.30 15.31
N PHE A 178 -24.79 -2.43 14.92
CA PHE A 178 -24.10 -3.36 15.82
C PHE A 178 -22.63 -3.50 15.44
N ALA A 179 -21.75 -3.55 16.44
CA ALA A 179 -20.35 -3.87 16.22
C ALA A 179 -20.22 -5.31 15.69
N GLU A 180 -19.57 -5.47 14.53
CA GLU A 180 -19.44 -6.78 13.87
C GLU A 180 -18.34 -7.64 14.49
N ASP A 181 -17.21 -7.03 14.83
CA ASP A 181 -16.04 -7.70 15.40
C ASP A 181 -15.16 -6.73 16.23
N LYS A 182 -14.01 -7.23 16.70
CA LYS A 182 -13.06 -6.45 17.50
C LYS A 182 -12.42 -5.28 16.75
N GLY A 183 -12.38 -5.31 15.42
CA GLY A 183 -11.88 -4.22 14.57
C GLY A 183 -12.69 -2.93 14.71
N TYR A 184 -13.94 -3.01 15.20
CA TYR A 184 -14.73 -1.83 15.58
C TYR A 184 -14.03 -0.94 16.62
N PHE A 185 -13.09 -1.48 17.40
CA PHE A 185 -12.36 -0.71 18.40
C PHE A 185 -11.62 0.50 17.82
N ASP A 186 -11.18 0.47 16.56
CA ASP A 186 -10.51 1.62 15.94
C ASP A 186 -11.41 2.88 15.89
N SER A 187 -12.72 2.67 15.72
CA SER A 187 -13.74 3.73 15.75
C SER A 187 -13.93 4.29 17.16
N VAL A 188 -13.95 3.40 18.16
CA VAL A 188 -14.10 3.74 19.59
C VAL A 188 -12.87 4.48 20.10
N LYS A 189 -11.68 3.96 19.77
CA LYS A 189 -10.37 4.49 20.13
C LYS A 189 -10.26 5.98 19.80
N LEU A 190 -10.58 6.34 18.55
CA LEU A 190 -10.44 7.72 18.08
C LEU A 190 -11.31 8.69 18.89
N PHE A 191 -12.55 8.30 19.21
CA PHE A 191 -13.43 9.14 20.02
C PHE A 191 -12.87 9.31 21.45
N HIS A 192 -12.44 8.22 22.08
CA HIS A 192 -11.99 8.24 23.47
C HIS A 192 -10.66 8.98 23.65
N GLU A 193 -9.72 8.87 22.71
CA GLU A 193 -8.47 9.64 22.74
C GLU A 193 -8.71 11.16 22.86
N HIS A 194 -9.80 11.65 22.26
CA HIS A 194 -10.08 13.09 22.13
C HIS A 194 -11.08 13.62 23.15
N TYR A 195 -12.12 12.86 23.47
CA TYR A 195 -13.22 13.32 24.33
C TYR A 195 -12.98 12.98 25.79
N MET A 196 -12.29 11.87 26.10
CA MET A 196 -12.04 11.51 27.49
C MET A 196 -10.88 12.36 28.04
N PRO A 197 -11.01 12.98 29.22
CA PRO A 197 -10.04 13.96 29.71
C PRO A 197 -8.73 13.34 30.20
N GLY A 198 -8.70 12.03 30.43
CA GLY A 198 -7.54 11.32 30.93
C GLY A 198 -7.80 9.83 31.12
N LYS A 199 -6.75 9.02 30.98
CA LYS A 199 -6.78 7.56 31.19
C LYS A 199 -7.33 7.16 32.56
N ASP A 200 -6.89 7.84 33.62
CA ASP A 200 -7.33 7.51 34.99
C ASP A 200 -8.83 7.75 35.19
N VAL A 201 -9.36 8.84 34.60
CA VAL A 201 -10.79 9.17 34.65
C VAL A 201 -11.60 8.10 33.90
N LEU A 202 -11.16 7.76 32.69
CA LEU A 202 -11.79 6.72 31.88
C LEU A 202 -11.76 5.37 32.60
N ASN A 203 -10.62 4.98 33.17
CA ASN A 203 -10.45 3.72 33.88
C ASN A 203 -11.34 3.63 35.12
N ASN A 204 -11.52 4.74 35.85
CA ASN A 204 -12.45 4.78 36.97
C ASN A 204 -13.90 4.47 36.52
N ALA A 205 -14.35 5.05 35.41
CA ALA A 205 -15.68 4.75 34.86
C ALA A 205 -15.78 3.30 34.38
N LEU A 206 -14.76 2.80 33.67
CA LEU A 206 -14.74 1.43 33.14
C LEU A 206 -14.73 0.36 34.24
N LEU A 207 -14.10 0.62 35.38
CA LEU A 207 -14.11 -0.30 36.52
C LEU A 207 -15.52 -0.47 37.11
N GLU A 208 -16.28 0.62 37.24
CA GLU A 208 -17.68 0.53 37.71
C GLU A 208 -18.58 -0.17 36.68
N ILE A 209 -18.39 0.13 35.40
CA ILE A 209 -19.11 -0.53 34.31
C ILE A 209 -18.81 -2.03 34.26
N GLU A 210 -17.54 -2.43 34.40
CA GLU A 210 -17.12 -3.83 34.37
C GLU A 210 -17.74 -4.64 35.52
N ARG A 211 -17.86 -4.06 36.72
CA ARG A 211 -18.51 -4.70 37.87
C ARG A 211 -19.97 -5.05 37.63
N LEU A 212 -20.67 -4.29 36.79
CA LEU A 212 -22.04 -4.59 36.42
C LEU A 212 -22.17 -5.77 35.47
N ALA A 213 -21.09 -6.15 34.78
CA ALA A 213 -21.05 -7.21 33.76
C ALA A 213 -22.18 -7.11 32.73
N PRO A 214 -22.27 -6.01 31.95
CA PRO A 214 -23.34 -5.80 30.99
C PRO A 214 -23.33 -6.87 29.90
N GLU A 215 -24.53 -7.24 29.42
CA GLU A 215 -24.68 -8.16 28.28
C GLU A 215 -24.83 -7.43 26.95
N LEU A 216 -25.19 -6.14 27.01
CA LEU A 216 -25.30 -5.24 25.86
C LEU A 216 -24.84 -3.86 26.31
N ILE A 217 -24.02 -3.19 25.49
CA ILE A 217 -23.69 -1.78 25.68
C ILE A 217 -24.27 -1.00 24.50
N ALA A 218 -25.13 -0.04 24.81
CA ALA A 218 -25.82 0.85 23.89
C ALA A 218 -25.26 2.27 24.06
N PRO A 219 -24.21 2.63 23.31
CA PRO A 219 -23.61 3.96 23.38
C PRO A 219 -24.45 5.01 22.66
N GLN A 220 -24.27 6.29 23.00
CA GLN A 220 -24.93 7.38 22.32
C GLN A 220 -24.42 7.60 20.89
N HIS A 221 -23.19 7.16 20.62
CA HIS A 221 -22.55 7.24 19.31
C HIS A 221 -21.97 5.91 18.87
N GLY A 222 -21.81 5.73 17.56
CA GLY A 222 -21.15 4.53 16.99
C GLY A 222 -22.08 3.32 16.90
N SER A 223 -21.66 2.15 17.36
CA SER A 223 -22.36 0.88 17.22
C SER A 223 -22.60 0.21 18.58
N ILE A 224 -23.73 -0.46 18.71
CA ILE A 224 -24.11 -1.26 19.87
C ILE A 224 -23.18 -2.47 20.00
N ILE A 225 -22.65 -2.70 21.21
CA ILE A 225 -21.68 -3.76 21.50
C ILE A 225 -22.41 -4.93 22.16
N ARG A 226 -22.33 -6.10 21.52
CA ARG A 226 -22.92 -7.34 22.02
C ARG A 226 -22.02 -8.03 23.05
N LYS A 227 -22.61 -8.91 23.85
CA LYS A 227 -21.99 -9.63 24.99
C LYS A 227 -20.59 -10.19 24.71
N ASP A 228 -20.38 -10.74 23.53
CA ASP A 228 -19.12 -11.34 23.08
C ASP A 228 -17.99 -10.31 22.88
N LEU A 229 -18.34 -9.06 22.58
CA LEU A 229 -17.41 -7.94 22.39
C LEU A 229 -17.28 -7.02 23.62
N VAL A 230 -18.22 -7.05 24.57
CA VAL A 230 -18.21 -6.19 25.76
C VAL A 230 -16.88 -6.25 26.52
N ARG A 231 -16.47 -7.47 26.93
CA ARG A 231 -15.24 -7.63 27.72
C ARG A 231 -13.98 -7.24 26.94
N PRO A 232 -13.77 -7.71 25.69
CA PRO A 232 -12.67 -7.23 24.86
C PRO A 232 -12.61 -5.70 24.75
N MET A 233 -13.75 -5.03 24.55
CA MET A 233 -13.80 -3.56 24.41
C MET A 233 -13.39 -2.84 25.70
N ILE A 234 -13.85 -3.34 26.87
CA ILE A 234 -13.43 -2.80 28.18
C ILE A 234 -11.92 -2.96 28.37
N GLU A 235 -11.37 -4.15 28.12
CA GLU A 235 -9.94 -4.44 28.27
C GLU A 235 -9.10 -3.52 27.37
N MET A 236 -9.51 -3.34 26.11
CA MET A 236 -8.80 -2.46 25.17
C MET A 236 -8.91 -0.98 25.54
N LEU A 237 -10.08 -0.51 26.02
CA LEU A 237 -10.24 0.88 26.49
C LEU A 237 -9.42 1.18 27.75
N LYS A 238 -9.22 0.19 28.64
CA LYS A 238 -8.42 0.39 29.86
C LYS A 238 -6.94 0.67 29.59
N GLU A 239 -6.43 0.08 28.50
CA GLU A 239 -5.06 0.28 28.04
C GLU A 239 -4.87 1.59 27.28
N LEU A 240 -5.96 2.22 26.82
CA LEU A 240 -5.92 3.41 25.99
C LEU A 240 -5.41 4.64 26.75
N ASP A 241 -4.34 5.25 26.24
CA ASP A 241 -3.96 6.59 26.64
C ASP A 241 -4.93 7.60 25.99
N CYS A 242 -5.45 8.56 26.76
CA CYS A 242 -6.43 9.55 26.29
C CYS A 242 -6.30 10.87 27.05
N GLY A 243 -6.81 11.97 26.47
CA GLY A 243 -6.97 13.25 27.14
C GLY A 243 -5.68 14.04 27.34
N LEU A 244 -5.60 14.81 28.44
CA LEU A 244 -4.54 15.81 28.72
C LEU A 244 -3.10 15.29 28.58
N PHE A 245 -2.88 13.99 28.73
CA PHE A 245 -1.57 13.36 28.58
C PHE A 245 -1.15 13.09 27.12
N ILE A 246 -2.09 13.17 26.17
CA ILE A 246 -1.81 13.23 24.73
C ILE A 246 -1.46 14.68 24.31
N PHE A 247 -2.06 15.69 24.96
CA PHE A 247 -1.94 17.10 24.61
C PHE A 247 -0.65 17.77 25.11
N GLY A 248 0.49 17.25 24.68
CA GLY A 248 1.79 17.92 24.76
C GLY A 248 2.08 18.78 23.52
N GLY A 249 1.21 19.72 23.15
CA GLY A 249 1.44 20.67 22.04
C GLY A 249 0.17 21.16 21.32
N ASP A 250 0.10 22.47 21.02
CA ASP A 250 -1.06 23.16 20.43
C ASP A 250 -1.60 22.55 19.12
N THR A 251 -2.92 22.35 19.04
CA THR A 251 -3.78 22.11 17.85
C THR A 251 -3.54 20.85 17.00
N ASP A 252 -3.71 19.67 17.61
CA ASP A 252 -3.56 18.36 16.94
C ASP A 252 -4.78 17.86 16.13
N LEU A 253 -5.99 18.37 16.36
CA LEU A 253 -7.21 17.77 15.79
C LEU A 253 -7.33 17.98 14.26
N GLN A 254 -7.07 19.19 13.78
CA GLN A 254 -6.97 19.46 12.33
C GLN A 254 -5.71 18.84 11.72
N ARG A 255 -4.60 18.81 12.47
CA ARG A 255 -3.33 18.23 11.99
C ARG A 255 -3.42 16.71 11.81
N LEU A 256 -3.94 15.98 12.79
CA LEU A 256 -4.11 14.52 12.73
C LEU A 256 -5.16 14.11 11.70
N SER A 257 -6.28 14.82 11.61
CA SER A 257 -7.26 14.61 10.54
C SER A 257 -6.65 14.86 9.15
N LYS A 258 -5.87 15.94 9.00
CA LYS A 258 -5.13 16.24 7.77
C LYS A 258 -4.08 15.18 7.46
N ILE A 259 -3.33 14.70 8.45
CA ILE A 259 -2.36 13.60 8.32
C ILE A 259 -3.07 12.31 7.90
N LYS A 260 -4.22 11.97 8.50
CA LYS A 260 -5.00 10.77 8.16
C LYS A 260 -5.57 10.86 6.75
N ALA A 261 -6.10 12.01 6.34
CA ALA A 261 -6.56 12.27 4.98
C ALA A 261 -5.41 12.18 3.96
N ILE A 262 -4.25 12.75 4.30
CA ILE A 262 -3.02 12.64 3.51
C ILE A 262 -2.58 11.17 3.37
N LEU A 263 -2.54 10.40 4.46
CA LEU A 263 -2.17 8.98 4.45
C LEU A 263 -3.16 8.14 3.62
N LYS A 264 -4.47 8.39 3.73
CA LYS A 264 -5.51 7.75 2.92
C LYS A 264 -5.32 8.08 1.43
N GLY A 265 -5.00 9.34 1.11
CA GLY A 265 -4.66 9.77 -0.24
C GLY A 265 -3.43 9.08 -0.81
N ILE A 266 -2.35 8.94 -0.02
CA ILE A 266 -1.16 8.19 -0.44
C ILE A 266 -1.49 6.72 -0.67
N LEU A 267 -2.22 6.06 0.24
CA LEU A 267 -2.61 4.66 0.08
C LEU A 267 -3.44 4.43 -1.19
N HIS A 268 -4.38 5.32 -1.47
CA HIS A 268 -5.19 5.27 -2.68
C HIS A 268 -4.33 5.43 -3.93
N ASN A 269 -3.43 6.42 -3.96
CA ASN A 269 -2.56 6.66 -5.12
C ASN A 269 -1.51 5.57 -5.30
N LEU A 270 -0.94 5.01 -4.23
CA LEU A 270 -0.01 3.87 -4.29
C LEU A 270 -0.67 2.61 -4.89
N ALA A 271 -1.98 2.45 -4.71
CA ALA A 271 -2.74 1.38 -5.33
C ALA A 271 -2.96 1.59 -6.84
N LEU A 272 -2.98 2.84 -7.30
CA LEU A 272 -3.20 3.20 -8.71
C LEU A 272 -1.88 3.35 -9.50
N ASP A 273 -0.85 3.91 -8.88
CA ASP A 273 0.43 4.20 -9.51
C ASP A 273 1.23 2.91 -9.67
N VAL A 274 1.57 2.55 -10.91
CA VAL A 274 2.36 1.35 -11.22
C VAL A 274 3.84 1.55 -10.89
N ARG A 275 4.36 2.77 -11.04
CA ARG A 275 5.79 3.11 -10.90
C ARG A 275 6.06 3.98 -9.67
N LEU A 276 7.19 3.76 -9.01
CA LEU A 276 7.61 4.53 -7.83
C LEU A 276 7.71 6.03 -8.10
N LYS A 277 8.19 6.44 -9.29
CA LYS A 277 8.35 7.86 -9.63
C LYS A 277 7.04 8.64 -9.56
N ASP A 278 5.93 8.04 -9.99
CA ASP A 278 4.62 8.70 -10.01
C ASP A 278 4.03 8.77 -8.60
N ALA A 279 4.16 7.68 -7.84
CA ALA A 279 3.85 7.67 -6.41
C ALA A 279 4.63 8.75 -5.64
N LEU A 280 5.93 8.94 -5.94
CA LEU A 280 6.75 9.95 -5.28
C LEU A 280 6.27 11.37 -5.55
N LYS A 281 5.71 11.68 -6.73
CA LYS A 281 5.13 13.01 -6.99
C LYS A 281 3.93 13.29 -6.09
N HIS A 282 3.03 12.30 -5.95
CA HIS A 282 1.87 12.42 -5.09
C HIS A 282 2.27 12.51 -3.61
N ILE A 283 3.19 11.66 -3.16
CA ILE A 283 3.73 11.68 -1.81
C ILE A 283 4.40 13.02 -1.52
N LYS A 284 5.23 13.52 -2.45
CA LYS A 284 5.88 14.84 -2.35
C LYS A 284 4.86 15.96 -2.15
N SER A 285 3.83 16.02 -3.00
CA SER A 285 2.77 17.03 -2.93
C SER A 285 2.07 17.01 -1.57
N LEU A 286 1.79 15.81 -1.05
CA LEU A 286 1.10 15.65 0.23
C LEU A 286 2.01 15.97 1.42
N MET A 287 3.29 15.58 1.38
CA MET A 287 4.27 15.92 2.41
C MET A 287 4.57 17.42 2.45
N ALA A 288 4.48 18.13 1.33
CA ALA A 288 4.64 19.58 1.27
C ALA A 288 3.58 20.35 2.11
N HIS A 289 2.48 19.71 2.50
CA HIS A 289 1.49 20.28 3.42
C HIS A 289 1.88 20.15 4.91
N LEU A 290 2.93 19.40 5.22
CA LEU A 290 3.40 19.09 6.57
C LEU A 290 4.80 19.65 6.85
N ILE A 291 5.65 19.75 5.84
CA ILE A 291 7.00 20.29 5.95
C ILE A 291 7.32 21.11 4.70
N ASP A 292 8.15 22.14 4.87
CA ASP A 292 8.67 22.95 3.77
C ASP A 292 9.69 22.17 2.93
N LEU A 293 9.15 21.23 2.17
CA LEU A 293 9.84 20.32 1.28
C LEU A 293 10.11 21.00 -0.06
N ASP A 294 11.37 20.94 -0.49
CA ASP A 294 11.81 21.32 -1.84
C ASP A 294 11.80 20.08 -2.76
N GLU A 295 12.42 18.98 -2.31
CA GLU A 295 12.49 17.73 -3.07
C GLU A 295 12.42 16.48 -2.19
N LEU A 296 11.91 15.40 -2.76
CA LEU A 296 11.95 14.05 -2.18
C LEU A 296 12.78 13.13 -3.08
N LEU A 297 13.88 12.61 -2.54
CA LEU A 297 14.77 11.67 -3.21
C LEU A 297 14.70 10.32 -2.50
N ILE A 298 14.73 9.24 -3.27
CA ILE A 298 14.87 7.87 -2.74
C ILE A 298 16.17 7.30 -3.26
N LEU A 299 17.07 6.95 -2.34
CA LEU A 299 18.31 6.26 -2.63
C LEU A 299 18.15 4.79 -2.24
N ALA A 300 18.13 3.89 -3.22
CA ALA A 300 17.88 2.48 -2.99
C ALA A 300 19.10 1.62 -3.32
N TYR A 301 19.21 0.50 -2.61
CA TYR A 301 20.13 -0.57 -2.95
C TYR A 301 19.50 -1.46 -4.03
N PRO A 302 20.24 -1.82 -5.09
CA PRO A 302 19.72 -2.67 -6.15
C PRO A 302 19.38 -4.09 -5.63
N PRO A 303 18.44 -4.80 -6.29
CA PRO A 303 18.08 -6.17 -5.91
C PRO A 303 19.26 -7.11 -6.19
N LYS A 304 19.73 -7.81 -5.16
CA LYS A 304 21.05 -8.49 -5.08
C LYS A 304 22.18 -7.46 -5.04
N HIS A 305 23.05 -7.60 -4.03
CA HIS A 305 24.19 -6.72 -3.74
C HIS A 305 25.21 -6.65 -4.90
N GLU A 306 24.88 -5.98 -5.99
CA GLU A 306 25.90 -5.34 -6.81
C GLU A 306 26.42 -4.15 -5.99
N GLU A 307 27.34 -4.42 -5.05
CA GLU A 307 27.94 -3.48 -4.06
C GLU A 307 28.54 -2.20 -4.67
N LYS A 308 28.48 -2.05 -5.99
CA LYS A 308 29.06 -0.97 -6.78
C LYS A 308 28.01 -0.07 -7.43
N LYS A 309 26.72 -0.20 -7.09
CA LYS A 309 25.65 0.64 -7.67
C LYS A 309 24.63 1.09 -6.63
N LEU A 310 24.10 2.29 -6.83
CA LEU A 310 22.95 2.85 -6.12
C LEU A 310 21.89 3.28 -7.15
N LEU A 311 20.62 3.14 -6.80
CA LEU A 311 19.50 3.60 -7.60
C LEU A 311 18.93 4.86 -6.97
N LEU A 312 18.92 5.97 -7.71
CA LEU A 312 18.31 7.21 -7.27
C LEU A 312 16.98 7.41 -8.02
N PHE A 313 15.90 7.53 -7.25
CA PHE A 313 14.59 7.94 -7.74
C PHE A 313 14.29 9.36 -7.23
N SER A 314 13.81 10.23 -8.12
CA SER A 314 13.48 11.61 -7.77
C SER A 314 12.30 12.11 -8.60
N THR A 315 11.61 13.12 -8.06
CA THR A 315 10.65 13.91 -8.83
C THR A 315 11.31 15.06 -9.59
N ASP A 316 12.58 15.37 -9.30
CA ASP A 316 13.35 16.41 -9.98
C ASP A 316 13.61 15.99 -11.44
N PRO A 317 13.18 16.78 -12.45
CA PRO A 317 13.47 16.51 -13.85
C PRO A 317 14.97 16.50 -14.18
N ARG A 318 15.83 17.10 -13.35
CA ARG A 318 17.31 17.00 -13.47
C ARG A 318 17.82 15.61 -13.13
N HIS A 319 17.07 14.83 -12.33
CA HIS A 319 17.49 13.51 -11.80
C HIS A 319 16.37 12.45 -11.84
N PRO A 320 15.69 12.20 -12.97
CA PRO A 320 14.42 11.46 -13.01
C PRO A 320 14.52 9.97 -12.59
N PHE A 321 15.64 9.34 -12.90
CA PHE A 321 16.10 8.03 -12.42
C PHE A 321 17.58 7.92 -12.80
N LEU A 322 18.45 7.64 -11.84
CA LEU A 322 19.89 7.51 -12.08
C LEU A 322 20.44 6.22 -11.48
N VAL A 323 21.20 5.49 -12.28
CA VAL A 323 22.06 4.40 -11.79
C VAL A 323 23.43 5.00 -11.51
N ILE A 324 23.76 5.14 -10.23
CA ILE A 324 25.04 5.71 -9.78
C ILE A 324 26.01 4.56 -9.57
N SER A 325 26.99 4.41 -10.44
CA SER A 325 28.04 3.39 -10.31
C SER A 325 29.22 3.90 -9.48
N LYS A 326 29.97 2.98 -8.89
CA LYS A 326 31.24 3.26 -8.21
C LYS A 326 32.30 3.90 -9.12
N GLU A 327 32.14 3.81 -10.44
CA GLU A 327 33.02 4.46 -11.42
C GLU A 327 32.84 5.99 -11.39
N ASP A 328 31.66 6.50 -11.01
CA ASP A 328 31.39 7.91 -10.69
C ASP A 328 31.72 8.17 -9.19
N SER A 329 32.94 7.76 -8.79
CA SER A 329 33.42 7.55 -7.41
C SER A 329 33.07 8.65 -6.41
N ILE A 330 33.22 9.91 -6.80
CA ILE A 330 32.99 11.06 -5.92
C ILE A 330 31.53 11.12 -5.45
N LYS A 331 30.55 10.98 -6.35
CA LYS A 331 29.13 11.05 -6.00
C LYS A 331 28.69 9.83 -5.21
N PHE A 332 29.17 8.65 -5.60
CA PHE A 332 28.85 7.39 -4.94
C PHE A 332 29.30 7.42 -3.48
N ASP A 333 30.57 7.76 -3.22
CA ASP A 333 31.13 7.78 -1.88
C ASP A 333 30.48 8.85 -1.00
N GLN A 334 30.18 10.04 -1.56
CA GLN A 334 29.50 11.11 -0.81
C GLN A 334 28.09 10.74 -0.38
N LEU A 335 27.30 10.09 -1.25
CA LEU A 335 25.95 9.62 -0.90
C LEU A 335 25.98 8.45 0.10
N LEU A 336 26.92 7.52 -0.06
CA LEU A 336 27.06 6.38 0.85
C LEU A 336 27.50 6.85 2.26
N ASN A 337 28.42 7.81 2.34
CA ASN A 337 28.83 8.43 3.60
C ASN A 337 27.69 9.21 4.26
N LEU A 338 26.84 9.86 3.47
CA LEU A 338 25.66 10.56 3.97
C LEU A 338 24.68 9.59 4.68
N VAL A 339 24.35 8.47 4.04
CA VAL A 339 23.33 7.53 4.57
C VAL A 339 23.88 6.53 5.58
N SER A 340 25.17 6.20 5.54
CA SER A 340 25.79 5.27 6.51
C SER A 340 25.76 5.78 7.96
N ASN A 341 25.69 7.10 8.14
CA ASN A 341 25.52 7.75 9.43
C ASN A 341 24.05 7.86 9.88
N ALA A 342 23.09 7.58 8.98
CA ALA A 342 21.65 7.72 9.20
C ALA A 342 20.97 6.40 9.63
N LYS A 343 21.73 5.47 10.23
CA LYS A 343 21.21 4.17 10.69
C LYS A 343 20.14 4.29 11.79
N ASN A 344 20.18 5.38 12.56
CA ASN A 344 19.19 5.68 13.58
C ASN A 344 18.29 6.81 13.09
N PHE A 345 16.99 6.56 13.09
CA PHE A 345 15.91 7.50 12.79
C PHE A 345 16.20 8.87 13.42
N SER A 346 16.54 9.89 12.62
CA SER A 346 16.83 11.24 13.14
C SER A 346 16.14 12.30 12.30
N PHE A 347 14.81 12.36 12.44
CA PHE A 347 14.01 13.50 11.98
C PHE A 347 14.35 14.81 12.73
N GLU A 348 15.11 14.73 13.82
CA GLU A 348 15.37 15.87 14.70
C GLU A 348 16.59 16.72 14.30
N LYS A 349 17.45 16.23 13.40
CA LYS A 349 18.67 16.94 13.00
C LYS A 349 18.87 16.89 11.49
N PRO A 350 18.49 17.95 10.76
CA PRO A 350 18.80 18.07 9.35
C PRO A 350 20.31 18.05 9.08
N VAL A 351 20.73 17.26 8.11
CA VAL A 351 22.12 17.14 7.63
C VAL A 351 22.32 17.94 6.36
N GLU A 352 23.56 18.27 6.02
CA GLU A 352 23.87 19.02 4.80
C GLU A 352 24.05 18.07 3.61
N MET A 353 23.44 18.42 2.48
CA MET A 353 23.56 17.63 1.25
C MET A 353 24.90 17.89 0.55
N PRO A 354 25.66 16.83 0.19
CA PRO A 354 26.98 17.00 -0.41
C PRO A 354 26.96 17.09 -1.95
N VAL A 355 25.88 16.66 -2.62
CA VAL A 355 25.88 16.42 -4.09
C VAL A 355 24.52 16.69 -4.77
N LEU A 356 24.44 16.34 -6.06
CA LEU A 356 23.23 16.33 -6.91
C LEU A 356 22.65 17.73 -7.18
N GLY A 357 23.44 18.79 -7.05
CA GLY A 357 22.96 20.17 -7.23
C GLY A 357 22.14 20.69 -6.05
N TYR A 358 22.22 20.00 -4.91
CA TYR A 358 21.65 20.41 -3.62
C TYR A 358 22.74 20.74 -2.60
N GLN A 359 23.96 21.06 -3.04
CA GLN A 359 25.04 21.41 -2.13
C GLN A 359 24.59 22.51 -1.16
N HIS A 360 24.92 22.34 0.12
CA HIS A 360 24.58 23.28 1.21
C HIS A 360 23.11 23.32 1.62
N LYS A 361 22.21 22.62 0.93
CA LYS A 361 20.83 22.46 1.39
C LYS A 361 20.76 21.52 2.58
N LYS A 362 19.82 21.78 3.49
CA LYS A 362 19.51 20.90 4.60
C LYS A 362 18.59 19.77 4.13
N ALA A 363 18.84 18.57 4.62
CA ALA A 363 18.04 17.39 4.32
C ALA A 363 17.74 16.56 5.56
N LEU A 364 16.56 15.93 5.57
CA LEU A 364 16.19 14.90 6.54
C LEU A 364 16.32 13.53 5.88
N ILE A 365 16.87 12.56 6.62
CA ILE A 365 17.13 11.22 6.11
C ILE A 365 16.42 10.21 6.99
N PHE A 366 15.76 9.24 6.36
CA PHE A 366 15.09 8.15 7.05
C PHE A 366 15.34 6.82 6.33
N PRO A 367 15.56 5.73 7.09
CA PRO A 367 15.73 4.41 6.51
C PRO A 367 14.42 3.91 5.89
N LEU A 368 14.54 3.20 4.77
CA LEU A 368 13.47 2.46 4.14
C LEU A 368 13.75 0.98 4.32
N GLN A 369 12.80 0.27 4.91
CA GLN A 369 12.98 -1.11 5.34
C GLN A 369 11.96 -2.03 4.67
N ASP A 370 12.40 -3.21 4.27
CA ASP A 370 11.49 -4.25 3.81
C ASP A 370 10.70 -4.87 4.99
N ARG A 371 9.84 -5.84 4.66
CA ARG A 371 9.04 -6.59 5.65
C ARG A 371 9.89 -7.36 6.67
N GLN A 372 11.16 -7.62 6.38
CA GLN A 372 12.12 -8.30 7.26
C GLN A 372 12.98 -7.30 8.06
N GLN A 373 12.62 -6.02 8.07
CA GLN A 373 13.33 -4.92 8.74
C GLN A 373 14.75 -4.67 8.17
N GLN A 374 15.06 -5.21 6.99
CA GLN A 374 16.33 -4.94 6.32
C GLN A 374 16.26 -3.60 5.57
N ILE A 375 17.32 -2.80 5.67
CA ILE A 375 17.37 -1.50 4.99
C ILE A 375 17.57 -1.75 3.49
N ILE A 376 16.53 -1.45 2.71
CA ILE A 376 16.53 -1.51 1.24
C ILE A 376 16.87 -0.18 0.58
N GLY A 377 16.89 0.91 1.36
CA GLY A 377 17.26 2.24 0.89
C GLY A 377 17.06 3.30 1.96
N TYR A 378 17.11 4.56 1.53
CA TYR A 378 16.89 5.73 2.35
C TYR A 378 16.04 6.74 1.59
N GLY A 379 15.07 7.33 2.30
CA GLY A 379 14.39 8.53 1.84
C GLY A 379 15.15 9.76 2.30
N ILE A 380 15.27 10.75 1.41
CA ILE A 380 15.97 12.01 1.64
C ILE A 380 15.02 13.14 1.28
N ILE A 381 14.61 13.92 2.28
CA ILE A 381 13.76 15.12 2.12
C ILE A 381 14.68 16.33 2.08
N ILE A 382 14.72 17.03 0.96
CA ILE A 382 15.42 18.30 0.81
C ILE A 382 14.50 19.42 1.32
N LEU A 383 15.01 20.25 2.23
CA LEU A 383 14.28 21.37 2.81
C LEU A 383 14.49 22.66 2.03
N LYS A 384 13.50 23.55 2.05
CA LYS A 384 13.67 24.93 1.56
C LYS A 384 14.55 25.76 2.50
N ASP A 385 15.25 26.76 1.97
CA ASP A 385 16.21 27.58 2.71
C ASP A 385 15.52 28.38 3.84
N GLY A 386 16.08 28.35 5.06
CA GLY A 386 15.67 29.22 6.17
C GLY A 386 14.87 28.59 7.33
N ILE A 387 14.58 27.28 7.30
CA ILE A 387 13.71 26.66 8.31
C ILE A 387 14.44 25.51 9.02
N ALA A 388 14.75 25.70 10.30
CA ALA A 388 14.97 24.58 11.22
C ALA A 388 13.62 23.90 11.45
N SER A 389 13.59 22.57 11.52
CA SER A 389 12.42 21.76 11.92
C SER A 389 11.87 22.27 13.27
N ARG A 390 10.97 23.26 13.23
CA ARG A 390 10.47 23.95 14.42
C ARG A 390 9.28 23.23 15.06
N GLU A 391 8.69 22.26 14.40
CA GLU A 391 7.49 21.58 14.92
C GLU A 391 7.86 20.18 15.45
N ARG A 392 7.89 20.06 16.78
CA ARG A 392 7.86 18.76 17.46
C ARG A 392 6.49 18.11 17.19
N GLY A 393 6.47 16.79 16.92
CA GLY A 393 5.21 16.02 16.82
C GLY A 393 4.98 15.28 15.49
N TYR A 394 5.67 15.62 14.40
CA TYR A 394 5.46 14.92 13.11
C TYR A 394 6.17 13.57 12.98
N GLY A 395 6.95 13.15 13.99
CA GLY A 395 7.74 11.91 13.93
C GLY A 395 6.90 10.68 13.59
N GLU A 396 5.68 10.58 14.13
CA GLU A 396 4.78 9.47 13.85
C GLU A 396 4.21 9.51 12.41
N ALA A 397 3.89 10.70 11.88
CA ALA A 397 3.45 10.87 10.50
C ALA A 397 4.57 10.49 9.51
N PHE A 398 5.80 10.91 9.82
CA PHE A 398 6.98 10.54 9.04
C PHE A 398 7.32 9.06 9.10
N ASN A 399 7.16 8.41 10.26
CA ASN A 399 7.22 6.95 10.37
C ASN A 399 6.23 6.28 9.41
N LYS A 400 4.98 6.75 9.38
CA LYS A 400 3.94 6.22 8.48
C LYS A 400 4.29 6.45 7.01
N PHE A 401 4.83 7.62 6.64
CA PHE A 401 5.33 7.85 5.28
C PHE A 401 6.50 6.93 4.93
N ALA A 402 7.44 6.71 5.84
CA ALA A 402 8.57 5.82 5.63
C ALA A 402 8.11 4.39 5.32
N VAL A 403 7.11 3.87 6.04
CA VAL A 403 6.51 2.55 5.77
C VAL A 403 5.86 2.49 4.39
N LEU A 404 5.08 3.51 4.02
CA LEU A 404 4.41 3.58 2.71
C LEU A 404 5.41 3.65 1.55
N ILE A 405 6.43 4.51 1.67
CA ILE A 405 7.51 4.64 0.68
C ILE A 405 8.33 3.35 0.62
N SER A 406 8.58 2.69 1.74
CA SER A 406 9.29 1.40 1.77
C SER A 406 8.54 0.33 1.00
N SER A 407 7.23 0.22 1.19
CA SER A 407 6.40 -0.73 0.43
C SER A 407 6.39 -0.40 -1.08
N ALA A 408 6.35 0.88 -1.45
CA ALA A 408 6.40 1.30 -2.85
C ALA A 408 7.77 0.99 -3.48
N LEU A 409 8.85 1.20 -2.73
CA LEU A 409 10.20 0.91 -3.16
C LEU A 409 10.44 -0.59 -3.31
N GLU A 410 10.02 -1.41 -2.35
CA GLU A 410 10.11 -2.87 -2.40
C GLU A 410 9.44 -3.42 -3.67
N ARG A 411 8.26 -2.88 -4.02
CA ARG A 411 7.56 -3.22 -5.27
C ARG A 411 8.37 -2.85 -6.51
N GLU A 412 8.90 -1.63 -6.58
CA GLU A 412 9.69 -1.17 -7.73
C GLU A 412 10.98 -1.99 -7.90
N LEU A 413 11.67 -2.30 -6.79
CA LEU A 413 12.85 -3.16 -6.80
C LEU A 413 12.51 -4.58 -7.28
N SER A 414 11.35 -5.11 -6.90
CA SER A 414 10.87 -6.41 -7.38
C SER A 414 10.59 -6.40 -8.89
N ILE A 415 10.00 -5.32 -9.43
CA ILE A 415 9.77 -5.16 -10.86
C ILE A 415 11.10 -5.12 -11.61
N ILE A 416 12.07 -4.32 -11.14
CA ILE A 416 13.42 -4.23 -11.73
C ILE A 416 14.11 -5.60 -11.72
N ALA A 417 14.02 -6.34 -10.61
CA ALA A 417 14.59 -7.68 -10.49
C ALA A 417 13.96 -8.66 -11.51
N ALA A 418 12.64 -8.64 -11.63
CA ALA A 418 11.91 -9.49 -12.57
C ALA A 418 12.25 -9.18 -14.03
N GLU A 419 12.41 -7.90 -14.39
CA GLU A 419 12.83 -7.49 -15.74
C GLU A 419 14.26 -7.98 -16.06
N GLN A 420 15.20 -7.85 -15.12
CA GLN A 420 16.56 -8.34 -15.28
C GLN A 420 16.62 -9.87 -15.42
N GLU A 421 15.83 -10.57 -14.60
CA GLU A 421 15.75 -12.03 -14.66
C GLU A 421 15.09 -12.51 -15.95
N LYS A 422 14.03 -11.82 -16.42
CA LYS A 422 13.43 -12.05 -17.73
C LYS A 422 14.45 -11.84 -18.85
N GLU A 423 15.24 -10.78 -18.82
CA GLU A 423 16.28 -10.54 -19.82
C GLU A 423 17.35 -11.63 -19.78
N ARG A 424 17.76 -12.07 -18.59
CA ARG A 424 18.71 -13.16 -18.40
C ARG A 424 18.18 -14.47 -18.97
N PHE A 425 16.93 -14.85 -18.63
CA PHE A 425 16.30 -16.05 -19.18
C PHE A 425 16.12 -15.95 -20.69
N TYR A 426 15.72 -14.79 -21.20
CA TYR A 426 15.64 -14.56 -22.64
C TYR A 426 16.99 -14.79 -23.31
N LYS A 427 18.08 -14.21 -22.80
CA LYS A 427 19.44 -14.45 -23.32
C LYS A 427 19.83 -15.92 -23.24
N MET A 428 19.58 -16.60 -22.13
CA MET A 428 19.85 -18.05 -21.99
C MET A 428 19.02 -18.90 -22.96
N ALA A 429 17.81 -18.48 -23.28
CA ALA A 429 16.93 -19.19 -24.21
C ALA A 429 17.32 -19.02 -25.67
N ILE A 430 18.00 -17.93 -26.04
CA ILE A 430 18.35 -17.61 -27.45
C ILE A 430 19.83 -17.71 -27.79
N ILE A 431 20.72 -17.78 -26.80
CA ILE A 431 22.18 -17.87 -27.00
C ILE A 431 22.62 -19.32 -26.79
N ASP A 432 23.43 -19.83 -27.70
CA ASP A 432 24.14 -21.09 -27.53
C ASP A 432 25.26 -20.92 -26.48
N PRO A 433 25.24 -21.68 -25.37
CA PRO A 433 26.15 -21.45 -24.25
C PRO A 433 27.62 -21.76 -24.55
N LEU A 434 27.91 -22.57 -25.58
CA LEU A 434 29.26 -22.96 -25.94
C LEU A 434 29.96 -21.88 -26.80
N THR A 435 29.28 -21.45 -27.85
CA THR A 435 29.82 -20.54 -28.87
C THR A 435 29.49 -19.06 -28.58
N GLY A 436 28.47 -18.82 -27.74
CA GLY A 436 27.92 -17.50 -27.49
C GLY A 436 27.17 -16.89 -28.68
N LEU A 437 27.00 -17.61 -29.79
CA LEU A 437 26.17 -17.21 -30.94
C LEU A 437 24.69 -17.37 -30.59
N TYR A 438 23.79 -16.86 -31.44
CA TYR A 438 22.38 -17.21 -31.31
C TYR A 438 22.17 -18.70 -31.57
N ASN A 439 21.14 -19.30 -31.00
CA ASN A 439 20.81 -20.70 -31.20
C ASN A 439 19.71 -20.87 -32.27
N ARG A 440 19.41 -22.13 -32.60
CA ARG A 440 18.39 -22.47 -33.60
C ARG A 440 16.98 -21.98 -33.26
N PHE A 441 16.66 -21.77 -31.98
CA PHE A 441 15.37 -21.21 -31.57
C PHE A 441 15.24 -19.73 -31.96
N TYR A 442 16.33 -18.96 -31.91
CA TYR A 442 16.36 -17.57 -32.39
C TYR A 442 16.14 -17.48 -33.92
N LEU A 443 16.66 -18.46 -34.67
CA LEU A 443 16.44 -18.58 -36.11
C LEU A 443 14.95 -18.73 -36.46
N SER A 444 14.26 -19.66 -35.81
CA SER A 444 12.85 -19.97 -36.09
C SER A 444 11.86 -18.92 -35.55
N THR A 445 12.34 -17.83 -34.95
CA THR A 445 11.49 -16.80 -34.38
C THR A 445 11.85 -15.43 -34.96
N VAL A 446 12.97 -14.86 -34.53
CA VAL A 446 13.35 -13.47 -34.86
C VAL A 446 13.88 -13.34 -36.29
N VAL A 447 14.62 -14.32 -36.76
CA VAL A 447 15.22 -14.27 -38.11
C VAL A 447 14.18 -14.52 -39.20
N GLU A 448 13.18 -15.35 -38.92
CA GLU A 448 12.04 -15.54 -39.82
C GLU A 448 11.23 -14.24 -40.01
N GLU A 449 11.00 -13.49 -38.93
CA GLU A 449 10.40 -12.15 -39.03
C GLU A 449 11.25 -11.18 -39.86
N GLU A 450 12.58 -11.17 -39.64
CA GLU A 450 13.52 -10.33 -40.39
C GLU A 450 13.53 -10.69 -41.89
N PHE A 451 13.41 -11.97 -42.23
CA PHE A 451 13.25 -12.43 -43.60
C PHE A 451 11.96 -11.87 -44.24
N TYR A 452 10.83 -11.92 -43.53
CA TYR A 452 9.58 -11.36 -44.03
C TYR A 452 9.64 -9.83 -44.17
N LYS A 453 10.34 -9.12 -43.28
CA LYS A 453 10.62 -7.68 -43.43
C LYS A 453 11.45 -7.41 -44.69
N ALA A 454 12.50 -8.19 -44.94
CA ALA A 454 13.34 -8.07 -46.14
C ALA A 454 12.51 -8.19 -47.43
N LYS A 455 11.58 -9.17 -47.46
CA LYS A 455 10.63 -9.32 -48.57
C LYS A 455 9.68 -8.14 -48.70
N ARG A 456 9.04 -7.74 -47.60
CA ARG A 456 8.02 -6.68 -47.59
C ARG A 456 8.58 -5.33 -48.00
N TYR A 457 9.76 -4.98 -47.49
CA TYR A 457 10.42 -3.70 -47.72
C TYR A 457 11.45 -3.74 -48.86
N ASN A 458 11.59 -4.88 -49.53
CA ASN A 458 12.45 -5.10 -50.69
C ASN A 458 13.92 -4.68 -50.47
N TYR A 459 14.48 -5.01 -49.31
CA TYR A 459 15.92 -4.85 -49.06
C TYR A 459 16.67 -6.17 -49.22
N PRO A 460 17.94 -6.15 -49.65
CA PRO A 460 18.69 -7.37 -49.89
C PRO A 460 19.01 -8.07 -48.57
N LEU A 461 18.86 -9.39 -48.55
CA LEU A 461 19.24 -10.24 -47.41
C LEU A 461 20.06 -11.41 -47.94
N SER A 462 21.18 -11.70 -47.30
CA SER A 462 22.02 -12.85 -47.62
C SER A 462 22.26 -13.72 -46.41
N VAL A 463 22.50 -15.00 -46.64
CA VAL A 463 22.88 -15.96 -45.59
C VAL A 463 24.17 -16.65 -45.99
N VAL A 464 24.99 -16.95 -44.99
CA VAL A 464 26.24 -17.70 -45.12
C VAL A 464 26.15 -18.92 -44.22
N MET A 465 26.19 -20.12 -44.81
CA MET A 465 26.35 -21.36 -44.05
C MET A 465 27.84 -21.70 -43.98
N VAL A 466 28.36 -21.90 -42.77
CA VAL A 466 29.77 -22.16 -42.47
C VAL A 466 29.88 -23.49 -41.74
N ASP A 467 30.88 -24.28 -42.08
CA ASP A 467 31.19 -25.54 -41.40
C ASP A 467 32.71 -25.75 -41.28
N ILE A 468 33.12 -26.33 -40.16
CA ILE A 468 34.51 -26.63 -39.86
C ILE A 468 34.95 -27.88 -40.60
N ASP A 469 35.94 -27.71 -41.49
CA ASP A 469 36.46 -28.80 -42.28
C ASP A 469 37.10 -29.87 -41.38
N HIS A 470 36.65 -31.12 -41.55
CA HIS A 470 37.16 -32.28 -40.81
C HIS A 470 36.97 -32.20 -39.28
N PHE A 471 35.95 -31.48 -38.78
CA PHE A 471 35.71 -31.34 -37.34
C PHE A 471 35.61 -32.67 -36.57
N LYS A 472 34.96 -33.69 -37.15
CA LYS A 472 34.91 -35.03 -36.56
C LYS A 472 36.29 -35.60 -36.25
N ARG A 473 37.28 -35.39 -37.12
CA ARG A 473 38.67 -35.84 -36.92
C ARG A 473 39.32 -35.16 -35.71
N ILE A 474 39.00 -33.88 -35.48
CA ILE A 474 39.49 -33.13 -34.30
C ILE A 474 38.95 -33.78 -33.02
N ASN A 475 37.66 -34.11 -32.98
CA ASN A 475 37.06 -34.81 -31.85
C ASN A 475 37.64 -36.21 -31.66
N ASP A 476 37.82 -36.96 -32.75
CA ASP A 476 38.31 -38.34 -32.70
C ASP A 476 39.81 -38.40 -32.29
N GLU A 477 40.64 -37.44 -32.69
CA GLU A 477 42.09 -37.41 -32.41
C GLU A 477 42.46 -36.70 -31.09
N HIS A 478 41.69 -35.69 -30.68
CA HIS A 478 42.03 -34.82 -29.55
C HIS A 478 40.97 -34.76 -28.44
N GLY A 479 39.83 -35.43 -28.64
CA GLY A 479 38.73 -35.49 -27.68
C GLY A 479 37.78 -34.30 -27.76
N HIS A 480 36.57 -34.49 -27.23
CA HIS A 480 35.50 -33.50 -27.30
C HIS A 480 35.82 -32.16 -26.61
N LEU A 481 36.65 -32.15 -25.57
CA LEU A 481 37.05 -30.90 -24.89
C LEU A 481 37.82 -29.95 -25.82
N VAL A 482 38.65 -30.50 -26.72
CA VAL A 482 39.38 -29.71 -27.72
C VAL A 482 38.42 -29.24 -28.82
N GLY A 483 37.46 -30.08 -29.22
CA GLY A 483 36.39 -29.69 -30.15
C GLY A 483 35.52 -28.55 -29.61
N ASP A 484 35.10 -28.63 -28.35
CA ASP A 484 34.32 -27.59 -27.67
C ASP A 484 35.09 -26.26 -27.60
N PHE A 485 36.39 -26.32 -27.30
CA PHE A 485 37.26 -25.13 -27.34
C PHE A 485 37.31 -24.51 -28.73
N VAL A 486 37.47 -25.33 -29.77
CA VAL A 486 37.45 -24.88 -31.17
C VAL A 486 36.12 -24.20 -31.50
N LEU A 487 34.99 -24.78 -31.12
CA LEU A 487 33.66 -24.19 -31.35
C LEU A 487 33.50 -22.85 -30.63
N LYS A 488 34.00 -22.73 -29.40
CA LYS A 488 33.99 -21.48 -28.64
C LYS A 488 34.80 -20.38 -29.34
N GLU A 489 36.02 -20.68 -29.77
CA GLU A 489 36.87 -19.72 -30.50
C GLU A 489 36.25 -19.35 -31.86
N MET A 490 35.62 -20.30 -32.54
CA MET A 490 34.86 -20.07 -33.77
C MET A 490 33.73 -19.06 -33.58
N GLY A 491 32.96 -19.19 -32.49
CA GLY A 491 31.95 -18.20 -32.13
C GLY A 491 32.52 -16.78 -31.95
N GLY A 492 33.68 -16.67 -31.31
CA GLY A 492 34.40 -15.41 -31.16
C GLY A 492 34.86 -14.81 -32.50
N ILE A 493 35.47 -15.62 -33.37
CA ILE A 493 35.91 -15.20 -34.70
C ILE A 493 34.74 -14.68 -35.54
N VAL A 494 33.63 -15.41 -35.56
CA VAL A 494 32.43 -15.01 -36.32
C VAL A 494 31.89 -13.68 -35.80
N LYS A 495 31.76 -13.49 -34.47
CA LYS A 495 31.30 -12.22 -33.89
C LYS A 495 32.17 -11.02 -34.26
N ASN A 496 33.49 -11.22 -34.32
CA ASN A 496 34.44 -10.15 -34.67
C ASN A 496 34.49 -9.87 -36.18
N ALA A 497 34.14 -10.86 -37.01
CA ALA A 497 34.17 -10.73 -38.45
C ALA A 497 32.94 -9.99 -39.03
N ILE A 498 31.83 -9.96 -38.29
CA ILE A 498 30.54 -9.41 -38.73
C ILE A 498 30.30 -7.98 -38.19
N ARG A 499 29.36 -7.24 -38.77
CA ARG A 499 28.99 -5.90 -38.29
C ARG A 499 27.83 -5.94 -37.28
N LYS A 500 27.64 -4.83 -36.55
CA LYS A 500 26.46 -4.61 -35.70
C LYS A 500 25.19 -4.67 -36.57
N GLY A 501 24.32 -5.64 -36.30
CA GLY A 501 23.09 -5.90 -37.06
C GLY A 501 23.10 -7.21 -37.86
N ASP A 502 24.27 -7.82 -38.08
CA ASP A 502 24.36 -9.18 -38.61
C ASP A 502 24.03 -10.20 -37.50
N ILE A 503 23.48 -11.35 -37.87
CA ILE A 503 22.90 -12.32 -36.94
C ILE A 503 23.63 -13.67 -37.07
N PRO A 504 24.61 -13.96 -36.21
CA PRO A 504 25.33 -15.24 -36.22
C PRO A 504 24.62 -16.27 -35.35
N ILE A 505 24.41 -17.47 -35.89
CA ILE A 505 23.59 -18.53 -35.31
C ILE A 505 24.35 -19.84 -35.37
N ARG A 506 24.44 -20.58 -34.27
CA ARG A 506 24.84 -21.99 -34.30
C ARG A 506 23.66 -22.81 -34.82
N TYR A 507 23.78 -23.31 -36.04
CA TYR A 507 22.72 -24.01 -36.76
C TYR A 507 22.68 -25.50 -36.41
N GLY A 508 23.85 -26.12 -36.27
CA GLY A 508 24.05 -27.53 -35.98
C GLY A 508 25.21 -27.78 -35.01
N GLY A 509 25.80 -28.97 -35.05
CA GLY A 509 26.94 -29.35 -34.19
C GLY A 509 28.11 -28.38 -34.35
N GLU A 510 28.65 -28.34 -35.56
CA GLU A 510 29.76 -27.48 -36.02
C GLU A 510 29.34 -26.43 -37.05
N GLU A 511 28.05 -26.42 -37.42
CA GLU A 511 27.50 -25.58 -38.47
C GLU A 511 27.08 -24.22 -37.91
N ILE A 512 27.52 -23.15 -38.56
CA ILE A 512 27.20 -21.76 -38.21
C ILE A 512 26.51 -21.09 -39.39
N LEU A 513 25.32 -20.56 -39.15
CA LEU A 513 24.57 -19.73 -40.10
C LEU A 513 24.76 -18.26 -39.74
N VAL A 514 25.19 -17.44 -40.68
CA VAL A 514 25.24 -15.98 -40.51
C VAL A 514 24.22 -15.33 -41.43
N VAL A 515 23.25 -14.64 -40.85
CA VAL A 515 22.24 -13.87 -41.60
C VAL A 515 22.67 -12.42 -41.67
N LEU A 516 22.63 -11.86 -42.88
CA LEU A 516 23.16 -10.56 -43.24
C LEU A 516 22.03 -9.71 -43.84
N PRO A 517 21.22 -9.02 -43.00
CA PRO A 517 20.26 -8.03 -43.47
C PRO A 517 20.98 -6.92 -44.25
N PHE A 518 20.27 -6.27 -45.18
CA PHE A 518 20.80 -5.20 -46.03
C PHE A 518 22.11 -5.56 -46.75
N SER A 519 22.27 -6.81 -47.17
CA SER A 519 23.48 -7.33 -47.82
C SER A 519 23.13 -8.16 -49.05
N ARG A 520 23.74 -7.84 -50.21
CA ARG A 520 23.60 -8.65 -51.42
C ARG A 520 24.64 -9.77 -51.39
N LYS A 521 24.61 -10.63 -52.42
CA LYS A 521 25.49 -11.80 -52.53
C LYS A 521 26.97 -11.45 -52.40
N LYS A 522 27.39 -10.32 -52.97
CA LYS A 522 28.79 -9.88 -52.95
C LYS A 522 29.25 -9.56 -51.53
N GLU A 523 28.43 -8.86 -50.74
CA GLU A 523 28.73 -8.55 -49.34
C GLU A 523 28.74 -9.83 -48.50
N GLY A 524 27.80 -10.75 -48.73
CA GLY A 524 27.80 -12.06 -48.08
C GLY A 524 29.06 -12.87 -48.35
N TYR A 525 29.55 -12.86 -49.58
CA TYR A 525 30.82 -13.50 -49.95
C TYR A 525 32.02 -12.88 -49.25
N ILE A 526 32.06 -11.54 -49.13
CA ILE A 526 33.13 -10.83 -48.42
C ILE A 526 33.17 -11.22 -46.94
N VAL A 527 32.01 -11.33 -46.29
CA VAL A 527 31.93 -11.76 -44.87
C VAL A 527 32.39 -13.21 -44.73
N ALA A 528 31.93 -14.11 -45.60
CA ALA A 528 32.33 -15.52 -45.60
C ALA A 528 33.86 -15.69 -45.79
N GLU A 529 34.45 -14.99 -46.76
CA GLU A 529 35.90 -15.01 -47.01
C GLU A 529 36.69 -14.42 -45.83
N ARG A 530 36.15 -13.41 -45.16
CA ARG A 530 36.76 -12.83 -43.95
C ARG A 530 36.80 -13.86 -42.82
N ILE A 531 35.67 -14.50 -42.52
CA ILE A 531 35.61 -15.58 -41.51
C ILE A 531 36.63 -16.66 -41.86
N LYS A 532 36.64 -17.14 -43.11
CA LYS A 532 37.59 -18.17 -43.57
C LYS A 532 39.05 -17.79 -43.33
N LYS A 533 39.45 -16.58 -43.73
CA LYS A 533 40.83 -16.09 -43.57
C LYS A 533 41.22 -15.91 -42.11
N GLU A 534 40.32 -15.46 -41.25
CA GLU A 534 40.61 -15.30 -39.82
C GLU A 534 40.74 -16.66 -39.13
N VAL A 535 39.95 -17.66 -39.53
CA VAL A 535 40.10 -19.04 -39.07
C VAL A 535 41.42 -19.65 -39.53
N GLU A 536 41.76 -19.52 -40.83
CA GLU A 536 42.99 -20.07 -41.41
C GLU A 536 44.28 -19.50 -40.78
N LYS A 537 44.24 -18.23 -40.34
CA LYS A 537 45.35 -17.57 -39.65
C LYS A 537 45.45 -17.91 -38.17
N LYS A 538 44.36 -18.33 -37.54
CA LYS A 538 44.31 -18.57 -36.09
C LYS A 538 45.00 -19.90 -35.77
N ASP A 539 45.99 -19.84 -34.89
CA ASP A 539 46.50 -21.03 -34.23
C ASP A 539 45.60 -21.35 -33.02
N PHE A 540 44.88 -22.48 -33.09
CA PHE A 540 44.03 -22.94 -31.99
C PHE A 540 44.90 -23.76 -31.03
N GLU A 541 45.25 -23.18 -29.88
CA GLU A 541 46.07 -23.83 -28.87
C GLU A 541 45.30 -23.98 -27.55
N VAL A 542 45.13 -25.22 -27.09
CA VAL A 542 44.48 -25.54 -25.82
C VAL A 542 45.12 -26.79 -25.21
N PHE A 543 45.40 -26.76 -23.91
CA PHE A 543 46.06 -27.86 -23.19
C PHE A 543 47.38 -28.35 -23.83
N GLY A 544 48.11 -27.45 -24.49
CA GLY A 544 49.36 -27.78 -25.20
C GLY A 544 49.17 -28.48 -26.57
N VAL A 545 47.93 -28.68 -27.02
CA VAL A 545 47.61 -29.19 -28.35
C VAL A 545 47.41 -28.01 -29.30
N LYS A 546 48.15 -28.02 -30.42
CA LYS A 546 47.98 -27.06 -31.52
C LYS A 546 47.18 -27.68 -32.65
N VAL A 547 46.01 -27.10 -32.94
CA VAL A 547 45.13 -27.52 -34.02
C VAL A 547 45.13 -26.45 -35.10
N LYS A 548 45.43 -26.85 -36.35
CA LYS A 548 45.14 -26.04 -37.53
C LYS A 548 43.91 -26.60 -38.20
N LEU A 549 42.96 -25.73 -38.51
CA LEU A 549 41.72 -26.08 -39.18
C LEU A 549 41.36 -25.04 -40.22
N THR A 550 40.57 -25.46 -41.19
CA THR A 550 39.97 -24.59 -42.21
C THR A 550 38.47 -24.68 -42.11
N ILE A 551 37.77 -23.76 -42.78
CA ILE A 551 36.32 -23.80 -42.90
C ILE A 551 35.93 -23.75 -44.37
N SER A 552 34.81 -24.38 -44.68
CA SER A 552 34.11 -24.20 -45.94
C SER A 552 32.86 -23.36 -45.69
N ALA A 553 32.46 -22.56 -46.68
CA ALA A 553 31.22 -21.77 -46.57
C ALA A 553 30.43 -21.75 -47.89
N GLY A 554 29.11 -21.66 -47.78
CA GLY A 554 28.20 -21.45 -48.89
C GLY A 554 27.37 -20.18 -48.70
N VAL A 555 27.25 -19.37 -49.75
CA VAL A 555 26.54 -18.09 -49.69
C VAL A 555 25.29 -18.14 -50.57
N ALA A 556 24.15 -17.76 -50.00
CA ALA A 556 22.92 -17.56 -50.75
C ALA A 556 22.32 -16.19 -50.45
N SER A 557 21.57 -15.64 -51.40
CA SER A 557 20.87 -14.37 -51.23
C SER A 557 19.40 -14.52 -51.56
N LEU A 558 18.57 -13.81 -50.79
CA LEU A 558 17.15 -13.71 -51.01
C LEU A 558 16.89 -13.24 -52.44
N LYS A 559 16.07 -14.01 -53.15
CA LYS A 559 15.39 -13.58 -54.38
C LYS A 559 13.93 -13.30 -54.02
N ASN A 560 13.19 -12.56 -54.85
CA ASN A 560 11.82 -12.13 -54.55
C ASN A 560 10.87 -13.27 -54.13
N GLU A 561 11.17 -14.51 -54.51
CA GLU A 561 10.38 -15.72 -54.25
C GLU A 561 11.12 -16.73 -53.35
N GLY A 562 10.35 -17.50 -52.57
CA GLY A 562 10.85 -18.62 -51.73
C GLY A 562 10.75 -18.41 -50.21
N SER A 563 10.93 -19.46 -49.43
CA SER A 563 10.94 -19.43 -47.96
C SER A 563 12.34 -19.18 -47.37
N LEU A 564 12.43 -18.89 -46.06
CA LEU A 564 13.71 -18.82 -45.35
C LEU A 564 14.46 -20.15 -45.41
N ASN A 565 13.73 -21.28 -45.27
CA ASN A 565 14.32 -22.62 -45.35
C ASN A 565 14.93 -22.89 -46.73
N GLU A 566 14.25 -22.55 -47.83
CA GLU A 566 14.82 -22.67 -49.18
C GLU A 566 16.08 -21.82 -49.37
N LEU A 567 16.16 -20.65 -48.72
CA LEU A 567 17.34 -19.79 -48.78
C LEU A 567 18.52 -20.43 -48.03
N ILE A 568 18.26 -21.01 -46.86
CA ILE A 568 19.24 -21.75 -46.07
C ILE A 568 19.70 -23.02 -46.81
N GLU A 569 18.78 -23.78 -47.39
CA GLU A 569 19.08 -24.97 -48.20
C GLU A 569 19.99 -24.64 -49.39
N LYS A 570 19.78 -23.50 -50.06
CA LYS A 570 20.69 -23.04 -51.13
C LYS A 570 22.09 -22.73 -50.61
N ALA A 571 22.21 -22.15 -49.42
CA ALA A 571 23.52 -21.90 -48.80
C ALA A 571 24.19 -23.22 -48.40
N ASP A 572 23.43 -24.18 -47.87
CA ASP A 572 23.92 -25.51 -47.54
C ASP A 572 24.39 -26.29 -48.78
N GLN A 573 23.64 -26.24 -49.88
CA GLN A 573 24.07 -26.81 -51.17
C GLN A 573 25.38 -26.20 -51.66
N ASN A 574 25.55 -24.88 -51.53
CA ASN A 574 26.80 -24.21 -51.88
C ASN A 574 27.95 -24.63 -50.95
N LEU A 575 27.69 -24.78 -49.65
CA LEU A 575 28.66 -25.31 -48.69
C LEU A 575 29.09 -26.73 -49.05
N TYR A 576 28.14 -27.59 -49.40
CA TYR A 576 28.41 -28.95 -49.85
C TYR A 576 29.29 -28.97 -51.11
N MET A 577 29.03 -28.06 -52.05
CA MET A 577 29.88 -27.87 -53.24
C MET A 577 31.30 -27.37 -52.88
N ALA A 578 31.43 -26.49 -51.89
CA ALA A 578 32.72 -26.07 -51.36
C ALA A 578 33.52 -27.25 -50.81
N LYS A 579 32.87 -28.10 -50.01
CA LYS A 579 33.46 -29.33 -49.45
C LYS A 579 33.89 -30.32 -50.56
N LYS A 580 33.05 -30.52 -51.60
CA LYS A 580 33.38 -31.39 -52.74
C LYS A 580 34.53 -30.88 -53.60
N ARG A 581 34.65 -29.56 -53.74
CA ARG A 581 35.69 -28.93 -54.58
C ARG A 581 37.05 -28.82 -53.87
N GLY A 582 37.24 -29.49 -52.73
CA GLY A 582 38.53 -29.53 -52.02
C GLY A 582 38.59 -28.72 -50.72
N ARG A 583 37.44 -28.29 -50.16
CA ARG A 583 37.36 -27.59 -48.85
C ARG A 583 38.14 -26.26 -48.80
N ASN A 584 38.20 -25.60 -47.64
CA ASN A 584 38.83 -24.28 -47.44
C ASN A 584 38.42 -23.23 -48.50
N LYS A 585 37.11 -23.12 -48.79
CA LYS A 585 36.60 -22.19 -49.81
C LYS A 585 35.18 -21.74 -49.56
N VAL A 586 34.83 -20.65 -50.23
CA VAL A 586 33.49 -20.06 -50.25
C VAL A 586 32.88 -20.25 -51.65
N VAL A 587 31.63 -20.71 -51.72
CA VAL A 587 30.87 -20.93 -52.98
C VAL A 587 29.59 -20.09 -53.03
#